data_AF-A0A6C0HTL1-F1
#
_entry.id   AF-A0A6C0HTL1-F1
#
_cell.length_a   1.000
_cell.length_b   1.000
_cell.length_c   1.000
_cell.angle_alpha   90.00
_cell.angle_beta   90.00
_cell.angle_gamma   90.00
#
_symmetry.space_group_name_H-M   'P 1'
#
loop_
_entity.id
_entity.type
_entity.pdbx_description
1 polymer ?
#
loop_
_entity_poly.entity_id
_entity_poly.type
_entity_poly.pdbx_seq_one_letter_code
_entity_poly.pdbx_strand_id
1 'polypeptide(L)'
;MLKIINFLILFFVILISFVYYYNETIHINDLRNLTNSYNYAHFSKINFYNFFLFPSFLFMTDPIKFVLNEGESIYIPKDWWHWIITPEKTFAINFWFSDKLKNKTTPFKINDLYNKEKVNEIYNKINEIIEDENDIFIWNSEKNSSLKYSGNTFLKEKRNNRYLITLDGYSYVDNTSIKSKFKKYIQNPDILNSNNSIDNNIWVSTGYHDTGLHFDDNYGILFVLKGKKYVTLYPPNNTKYLLPYDTSPNYVKETPIFMKYNENTIFDNNISGFPSQMLLYQSLKHFSNSQNVFKTIQNIYNCKNKFKKLVWGCKNYNNIYRWEIYNYHYDSHNNKKKIKNDWKKIISDNLFISKKTNNIMNDNNTIINSIDILNNDCCFNNELHTYEKIKKNNELITPFYGKGYDIINEKKIRVSNFIYDTYNNFFENKELFFKELDLPYNSKIDLILRKYKAENICLWNKKGDYFIQWLTISIDDFIDFLIENNYKKTFINYVIKNKSEYKNISHEITVVFDRKNIIPYRSGFYGCL
;
A
#
# COMPACT_ATOMS: atom_id res chain seq x y z
N MET A 1 59.48 -17.67 -8.73
CA MET A 1 58.99 -17.98 -7.37
C MET A 1 58.18 -16.81 -6.77
N LEU A 2 58.75 -15.61 -6.62
CA LEU A 2 58.05 -14.45 -6.02
C LEU A 2 56.74 -14.02 -6.74
N LYS A 3 56.71 -14.06 -8.09
CA LYS A 3 55.49 -13.76 -8.86
C LYS A 3 54.35 -14.77 -8.64
N ILE A 4 54.69 -16.04 -8.44
CA ILE A 4 53.72 -17.11 -8.17
C ILE A 4 53.16 -16.97 -6.75
N ILE A 5 54.02 -16.61 -5.79
CA ILE A 5 53.61 -16.32 -4.40
C ILE A 5 52.67 -15.11 -4.37
N ASN A 6 52.99 -14.02 -5.07
CA ASN A 6 52.11 -12.84 -5.14
C ASN A 6 50.76 -13.14 -5.82
N PHE A 7 50.76 -13.96 -6.87
CA PHE A 7 49.51 -14.39 -7.51
C PHE A 7 48.66 -15.27 -6.59
N LEU A 8 49.29 -16.20 -5.86
CA LEU A 8 48.60 -17.05 -4.88
C LEU A 8 48.04 -16.22 -3.72
N ILE A 9 48.79 -15.23 -3.22
CA ILE A 9 48.30 -14.31 -2.18
C ILE A 9 47.10 -13.51 -2.70
N LEU A 10 47.19 -12.93 -3.90
CA LEU A 10 46.09 -12.17 -4.48
C LEU A 10 44.86 -13.06 -4.72
N PHE A 11 45.05 -14.27 -5.23
CA PHE A 11 43.97 -15.25 -5.41
C PHE A 11 43.35 -15.65 -4.07
N PHE A 12 44.16 -15.88 -3.02
CA PHE A 12 43.65 -16.19 -1.68
C PHE A 12 42.90 -15.01 -1.07
N VAL A 13 43.36 -13.77 -1.27
CA VAL A 13 42.66 -12.56 -0.85
C VAL A 13 41.33 -12.42 -1.58
N ILE A 14 41.29 -12.66 -2.89
CA ILE A 14 40.05 -12.64 -3.69
C ILE A 14 39.11 -13.76 -3.23
N LEU A 15 39.62 -14.97 -3.02
CA LEU A 15 38.83 -16.12 -2.59
C LEU A 15 38.28 -15.93 -1.18
N ILE A 16 39.08 -15.44 -0.24
CA ILE A 16 38.61 -15.07 1.11
C ILE A 16 37.59 -13.94 1.02
N SER A 17 37.83 -12.92 0.18
CA SER A 17 36.87 -11.83 -0.04
C SER A 17 35.57 -12.34 -0.66
N PHE A 18 35.64 -13.33 -1.54
CA PHE A 18 34.48 -13.95 -2.20
C PHE A 18 33.72 -14.88 -1.26
N VAL A 19 34.41 -15.67 -0.44
CA VAL A 19 33.82 -16.53 0.59
C VAL A 19 33.21 -15.70 1.72
N TYR A 20 33.87 -14.60 2.11
CA TYR A 20 33.35 -13.63 3.06
C TYR A 20 32.15 -12.88 2.48
N TYR A 21 32.23 -12.40 1.24
CA TYR A 21 31.10 -11.84 0.50
C TYR A 21 29.95 -12.85 0.42
N TYR A 22 30.22 -14.11 0.08
CA TYR A 22 29.20 -15.16 0.00
C TYR A 22 28.54 -15.44 1.36
N ASN A 23 29.32 -15.60 2.43
CA ASN A 23 28.81 -15.85 3.79
C ASN A 23 28.04 -14.65 4.36
N GLU A 24 28.49 -13.41 4.12
CA GLU A 24 27.76 -12.20 4.51
C GLU A 24 26.55 -11.93 3.62
N THR A 25 26.58 -12.36 2.35
CA THR A 25 25.40 -12.31 1.48
C THR A 25 24.31 -13.29 1.91
N ILE A 26 24.66 -14.39 2.59
CA ILE A 26 23.70 -15.28 3.25
C ILE A 26 23.03 -14.56 4.46
N HIS A 27 23.71 -13.61 5.09
CA HIS A 27 23.18 -12.75 6.15
C HIS A 27 22.46 -11.48 5.66
N ILE A 28 22.28 -11.28 4.34
CA ILE A 28 21.50 -10.17 3.77
C ILE A 28 20.02 -10.21 4.20
N ASN A 29 19.51 -11.36 4.63
CA ASN A 29 18.14 -11.51 5.11
C ASN A 29 18.11 -11.56 6.64
N ASP A 30 18.23 -10.41 7.28
CA ASP A 30 18.03 -10.30 8.74
C ASP A 30 16.54 -10.53 9.07
N LEU A 31 16.26 -11.49 9.94
CA LEU A 31 14.92 -11.81 10.45
C LEU A 31 14.26 -10.62 11.17
N ARG A 32 15.05 -9.61 11.58
CA ARG A 32 14.54 -8.35 12.15
C ARG A 32 13.64 -7.57 11.18
N ASN A 33 13.77 -7.79 9.86
CA ASN A 33 13.42 -6.80 8.84
C ASN A 33 12.48 -7.28 7.71
N LEU A 34 11.88 -8.48 7.85
CA LEU A 34 11.22 -9.17 6.75
C LEU A 34 9.77 -9.59 7.07
N THR A 35 8.84 -8.64 7.25
CA THR A 35 7.45 -8.98 6.98
C THR A 35 6.69 -7.84 6.31
N ASN A 36 5.77 -8.23 5.41
CA ASN A 36 4.80 -7.37 4.73
C ASN A 36 3.76 -6.73 5.70
N SER A 37 3.95 -6.87 7.01
CA SER A 37 3.00 -6.47 8.04
C SER A 37 3.52 -5.35 8.96
N TYR A 38 4.76 -4.88 8.78
CA TYR A 38 5.30 -3.77 9.57
C TYR A 38 4.96 -2.43 8.91
N ASN A 39 4.03 -1.71 9.53
CA ASN A 39 3.39 -0.51 8.98
C ASN A 39 4.21 0.79 9.11
N TYR A 40 5.48 0.73 9.52
CA TYR A 40 6.14 1.93 10.02
C TYR A 40 7.57 2.19 9.53
N ALA A 41 8.40 1.15 9.33
CA ALA A 41 9.81 1.31 8.99
C ALA A 41 10.26 0.39 7.83
N HIS A 42 11.00 0.96 6.88
CA HIS A 42 11.55 0.28 5.70
C HIS A 42 13.06 0.16 5.85
N PHE A 43 13.56 -1.06 5.99
CA PHE A 43 14.96 -1.34 6.30
C PHE A 43 15.84 -1.52 5.06
N SER A 44 17.12 -1.24 5.24
CA SER A 44 18.19 -1.55 4.31
C SER A 44 18.72 -2.96 4.54
N LYS A 45 19.15 -3.61 3.47
CA LYS A 45 20.00 -4.82 3.52
C LYS A 45 21.42 -4.51 4.03
N ILE A 46 21.81 -3.24 4.02
CA ILE A 46 23.08 -2.74 4.53
C ILE A 46 23.01 -2.62 6.06
N ASN A 47 24.02 -3.16 6.72
CA ASN A 47 24.19 -3.12 8.16
C ASN A 47 25.66 -2.89 8.53
N PHE A 48 25.94 -2.81 9.83
CA PHE A 48 27.27 -2.52 10.35
C PHE A 48 28.35 -3.53 9.91
N TYR A 49 27.96 -4.78 9.64
CA TYR A 49 28.88 -5.86 9.28
C TYR A 49 29.18 -5.95 7.79
N ASN A 50 28.32 -5.40 6.92
CA ASN A 50 28.44 -5.58 5.46
C ASN A 50 28.56 -4.28 4.65
N PHE A 51 28.43 -3.10 5.27
CA PHE A 51 28.39 -1.83 4.52
C PHE A 51 29.58 -1.58 3.59
N PHE A 52 30.76 -2.10 3.94
CA PHE A 52 31.98 -1.98 3.13
C PHE A 52 31.94 -2.78 1.83
N LEU A 53 31.03 -3.75 1.70
CA LEU A 53 30.81 -4.51 0.46
C LEU A 53 30.04 -3.71 -0.60
N PHE A 54 29.53 -2.52 -0.25
CA PHE A 54 28.71 -1.69 -1.13
C PHE A 54 29.40 -0.33 -1.39
N PRO A 55 30.34 -0.25 -2.36
CA PRO A 55 31.01 1.01 -2.69
C PRO A 55 30.04 2.14 -3.04
N SER A 56 28.89 1.85 -3.66
CA SER A 56 27.87 2.86 -3.96
C SER A 56 27.28 3.50 -2.70
N PHE A 57 27.10 2.73 -1.63
CA PHE A 57 26.70 3.27 -0.33
C PHE A 57 27.77 4.23 0.22
N LEU A 58 29.06 3.89 0.09
CA LEU A 58 30.16 4.71 0.61
C LEU A 58 30.43 5.98 -0.20
N PHE A 59 30.33 5.91 -1.53
CA PHE A 59 30.82 6.96 -2.42
C PHE A 59 29.72 7.71 -3.18
N MET A 60 28.48 7.21 -3.21
CA MET A 60 27.37 7.84 -3.94
C MET A 60 26.24 8.31 -3.02
N THR A 61 26.43 8.28 -1.71
CA THR A 61 25.47 8.79 -0.74
C THR A 61 25.97 10.07 -0.08
N ASP A 62 25.05 10.89 0.39
CA ASP A 62 25.30 12.22 0.95
C ASP A 62 24.84 12.28 2.43
N PRO A 63 25.52 11.57 3.35
CA PRO A 63 25.07 11.48 4.74
C PRO A 63 25.22 12.80 5.51
N ILE A 64 24.22 13.10 6.34
CA ILE A 64 24.26 14.17 7.33
C ILE A 64 24.33 13.53 8.71
N LYS A 65 25.33 13.93 9.52
CA LYS A 65 25.55 13.36 10.85
C LYS A 65 25.18 14.35 11.94
N PHE A 66 24.43 13.86 12.93
CA PHE A 66 24.08 14.60 14.13
C PHE A 66 24.46 13.79 15.37
N VAL A 67 24.76 14.54 16.42
CA VAL A 67 24.93 14.02 17.77
C VAL A 67 23.84 14.65 18.62
N LEU A 68 22.94 13.85 19.19
CA LEU A 68 21.89 14.32 20.10
C LEU A 68 22.31 14.00 21.52
N ASN A 69 22.44 15.05 22.34
CA ASN A 69 22.65 14.96 23.77
C ASN A 69 21.31 15.15 24.51
N GLU A 70 21.36 15.01 25.83
CA GLU A 70 20.24 15.28 26.73
C GLU A 70 19.60 16.66 26.47
N GLY A 71 18.29 16.67 26.24
CA GLY A 71 17.50 17.85 25.92
C GLY A 71 17.47 18.23 24.44
N GLU A 72 18.30 17.62 23.59
CA GLU A 72 18.29 17.90 22.15
C GLU A 72 17.31 17.01 21.39
N SER A 73 16.77 17.55 20.30
CA SER A 73 15.94 16.79 19.37
C SER A 73 16.33 17.05 17.92
N ILE A 74 15.83 16.19 17.03
CA ILE A 74 15.97 16.34 15.59
C ILE A 74 14.62 16.10 14.91
N TYR A 75 14.29 16.97 13.97
CA TYR A 75 13.23 16.70 13.01
C TYR A 75 13.76 15.80 11.90
N ILE A 76 13.05 14.71 11.64
CA ILE A 76 13.33 13.74 10.58
C ILE A 76 12.12 13.78 9.61
N PRO A 77 12.30 14.31 8.39
CA PRO A 77 11.22 14.31 7.42
C PRO A 77 10.89 12.88 6.96
N LYS A 78 9.64 12.66 6.52
CA LYS A 78 9.21 11.40 5.91
C LYS A 78 10.19 10.95 4.80
N ASP A 79 10.37 9.64 4.67
CA ASP A 79 11.23 8.96 3.69
C ASP A 79 12.75 9.22 3.85
N TRP A 80 13.18 9.99 4.86
CA TRP A 80 14.60 10.14 5.16
C TRP A 80 15.13 8.89 5.86
N TRP A 81 16.13 8.29 5.22
CA TRP A 81 16.87 7.19 5.77
C TRP A 81 17.69 7.65 6.96
N HIS A 82 17.71 6.87 8.02
CA HIS A 82 18.45 7.14 9.23
C HIS A 82 19.02 5.87 9.84
N TRP A 83 20.22 6.01 10.40
CA TRP A 83 20.95 4.99 11.10
C TRP A 83 21.35 5.57 12.47
N ILE A 84 20.76 5.03 13.52
CA ILE A 84 20.86 5.58 14.87
C ILE A 84 21.66 4.61 15.75
N ILE A 85 22.82 5.08 16.20
CA ILE A 85 23.67 4.37 17.16
C ILE A 85 23.51 4.98 18.54
N THR A 86 23.21 4.12 19.50
CA THR A 86 23.08 4.45 20.90
C THR A 86 24.22 3.76 21.64
N PRO A 87 25.20 4.48 22.21
CA PRO A 87 26.39 3.86 22.80
C PRO A 87 26.13 3.27 24.21
N GLU A 88 25.17 3.83 24.95
CA GLU A 88 24.93 3.55 26.36
C GLU A 88 23.43 3.61 26.70
N LYS A 89 23.09 3.53 27.99
CA LYS A 89 21.70 3.64 28.45
C LYS A 89 21.11 4.99 28.02
N THR A 90 19.96 4.98 27.34
CA THR A 90 19.30 6.20 26.88
C THR A 90 17.80 6.17 27.08
N PHE A 91 17.21 7.35 27.24
CA PHE A 91 15.78 7.58 27.19
C PHE A 91 15.49 8.56 26.05
N ALA A 92 14.59 8.21 25.16
CA ALA A 92 14.16 9.07 24.07
C ALA A 92 12.65 8.96 23.84
N ILE A 93 12.08 10.03 23.30
CA ILE A 93 10.70 10.08 22.82
C ILE A 93 10.74 10.34 21.32
N ASN A 94 9.92 9.61 20.58
CA ASN A 94 9.65 9.90 19.19
C ASN A 94 8.21 10.45 19.06
N PHE A 95 8.06 11.54 18.33
CA PHE A 95 6.77 12.16 17.99
C PHE A 95 6.52 11.94 16.49
N TRP A 96 5.62 11.02 16.14
CA TRP A 96 5.22 10.78 14.74
C TRP A 96 3.94 11.50 14.36
N PHE A 97 3.89 12.06 13.16
CA PHE A 97 2.74 12.83 12.67
C PHE A 97 2.64 12.80 11.12
N SER A 98 1.45 13.07 10.60
CA SER A 98 1.12 12.97 9.17
C SER A 98 1.59 14.16 8.33
N ASP A 99 1.63 15.37 8.91
CA ASP A 99 1.79 16.60 8.14
C ASP A 99 3.16 17.26 8.30
N LYS A 100 3.66 17.78 7.19
CA LYS A 100 4.98 18.42 7.11
C LYS A 100 5.07 19.67 7.99
N LEU A 101 6.18 19.82 8.73
CA LEU A 101 6.45 21.03 9.50
C LEU A 101 6.92 22.18 8.60
N LYS A 102 6.16 23.27 8.56
CA LYS A 102 6.56 24.60 8.02
C LYS A 102 7.35 24.53 6.70
N ASN A 103 6.92 23.67 5.76
CA ASN A 103 7.58 23.44 4.46
C ASN A 103 9.03 22.91 4.49
N LYS A 104 9.57 22.47 5.64
CA LYS A 104 10.91 21.91 5.77
C LYS A 104 11.00 20.49 5.17
N THR A 105 11.93 20.27 4.24
CA THR A 105 12.16 18.98 3.56
C THR A 105 13.43 18.27 4.01
N THR A 106 14.23 18.90 4.85
CA THR A 106 15.53 18.40 5.30
C THR A 106 15.56 18.29 6.83
N PRO A 107 16.33 17.34 7.40
CA PRO A 107 16.50 17.23 8.84
C PRO A 107 17.16 18.47 9.44
N PHE A 108 16.77 18.81 10.66
CA PHE A 108 17.41 19.88 11.43
C PHE A 108 17.26 19.62 12.93
N LYS A 109 18.26 20.06 13.70
CA LYS A 109 18.20 20.03 15.16
C LYS A 109 17.19 21.02 15.71
N ILE A 110 16.51 20.64 16.77
CA ILE A 110 15.65 21.49 17.58
C ILE A 110 16.20 21.42 19.00
N ASN A 111 16.80 22.52 19.46
CA ASN A 111 17.50 22.56 20.75
C ASN A 111 16.56 22.86 21.93
N ASP A 112 15.42 23.51 21.67
CA ASP A 112 14.51 24.02 22.71
C ASP A 112 13.12 23.41 22.58
N LEU A 113 13.03 22.09 22.36
CA LEU A 113 11.73 21.40 22.27
C LEU A 113 10.96 21.50 23.60
N TYR A 114 11.69 21.40 24.71
CA TYR A 114 11.24 21.69 26.06
C TYR A 114 12.37 22.37 26.83
N ASN A 115 12.03 23.17 27.83
CA ASN A 115 13.01 23.71 28.76
C ASN A 115 13.56 22.61 29.68
N LYS A 116 14.73 22.87 30.30
CA LYS A 116 15.46 21.90 31.13
C LYS A 116 14.65 21.35 32.32
N GLU A 117 13.86 22.19 32.96
CA GLU A 117 12.99 21.78 34.08
C GLU A 117 11.96 20.76 33.61
N LYS A 118 11.31 21.02 32.48
CA LYS A 118 10.34 20.12 31.88
C LYS A 118 10.97 18.81 31.38
N VAL A 119 12.19 18.86 30.84
CA VAL A 119 12.94 17.64 30.47
C VAL A 119 13.14 16.73 31.70
N ASN A 120 13.57 17.31 32.82
CA ASN A 120 13.77 16.57 34.07
C ASN A 120 12.45 16.00 34.62
N GLU A 121 11.37 16.79 34.60
CA GLU A 121 10.04 16.36 35.00
C GLU A 121 9.57 15.15 34.18
N ILE A 122 9.68 15.23 32.84
CA ILE A 122 9.30 14.14 31.93
C ILE A 122 10.14 12.90 32.18
N TYR A 123 11.46 13.04 32.32
CA TYR A 123 12.37 11.92 32.59
C TYR A 123 12.04 11.21 33.90
N ASN A 124 11.84 11.97 34.99
CA ASN A 124 11.51 11.40 36.30
C ASN A 124 10.18 10.66 36.26
N LYS A 125 9.17 11.24 35.59
CA LYS A 125 7.85 10.59 35.47
C LYS A 125 7.89 9.32 34.63
N ILE A 126 8.66 9.29 33.55
CA ILE A 126 8.85 8.08 32.74
C ILE A 126 9.56 6.99 33.56
N ASN A 127 10.57 7.35 34.35
CA ASN A 127 11.23 6.39 35.24
C ASN A 127 10.26 5.80 36.26
N GLU A 128 9.48 6.64 36.96
CA GLU A 128 8.47 6.22 37.93
C GLU A 128 7.45 5.27 37.28
N ILE A 129 6.88 5.67 36.13
CA ILE A 129 5.91 4.85 35.40
C ILE A 129 6.50 3.49 35.03
N ILE A 130 7.75 3.44 34.55
CA ILE A 130 8.40 2.18 34.21
C ILE A 130 8.65 1.37 35.47
N GLU A 131 9.22 1.97 36.53
CA GLU A 131 9.59 1.29 37.77
C GLU A 131 8.40 0.58 38.43
N ASP A 132 7.23 1.21 38.43
CA ASP A 132 5.98 0.71 39.00
C ASP A 132 5.36 -0.47 38.23
N GLU A 133 5.80 -0.74 36.99
CA GLU A 133 5.26 -1.82 36.18
C GLU A 133 5.91 -3.15 36.55
N ASN A 134 5.10 -4.10 37.03
CA ASN A 134 5.56 -5.45 37.34
C ASN A 134 5.88 -6.27 36.09
N ASP A 135 5.19 -5.96 35.00
CA ASP A 135 5.22 -6.73 33.75
C ASP A 135 5.42 -5.79 32.56
N ILE A 136 6.65 -5.72 32.07
CA ILE A 136 7.02 -4.98 30.87
C ILE A 136 7.65 -5.90 29.83
N PHE A 137 7.49 -5.56 28.56
CA PHE A 137 8.03 -6.34 27.45
C PHE A 137 9.22 -5.63 26.84
N ILE A 138 10.36 -6.31 26.86
CA ILE A 138 11.64 -5.79 26.38
C ILE A 138 12.06 -6.55 25.13
N TRP A 139 12.18 -5.82 24.04
CA TRP A 139 12.71 -6.36 22.80
C TRP A 139 14.20 -6.63 22.93
N ASN A 140 14.61 -7.84 22.55
CA ASN A 140 16.00 -8.25 22.35
C ASN A 140 16.30 -8.21 20.85
N SER A 141 16.99 -7.18 20.38
CA SER A 141 17.29 -7.04 18.95
C SER A 141 18.41 -7.99 18.47
N GLU A 142 19.18 -8.60 19.37
CA GLU A 142 20.19 -9.61 19.01
C GLU A 142 19.55 -10.98 18.72
N LYS A 143 18.57 -11.37 19.54
CA LYS A 143 17.86 -12.67 19.41
C LYS A 143 16.53 -12.56 18.65
N ASN A 144 16.17 -11.35 18.23
CA ASN A 144 14.86 -11.01 17.66
C ASN A 144 13.69 -11.61 18.47
N SER A 145 13.70 -11.40 19.78
CA SER A 145 12.72 -11.98 20.70
C SER A 145 12.26 -10.96 21.75
N SER A 146 11.13 -11.23 22.38
CA SER A 146 10.64 -10.42 23.50
C SER A 146 10.84 -11.14 24.82
N LEU A 147 11.27 -10.40 25.82
CA LEU A 147 11.46 -10.90 27.17
C LEU A 147 10.61 -10.08 28.14
N LYS A 148 9.99 -10.77 29.10
CA LYS A 148 9.17 -10.16 30.15
C LYS A 148 10.01 -9.86 31.38
N TYR A 149 9.91 -8.64 31.90
CA TYR A 149 10.71 -8.14 33.04
C TYR A 149 9.82 -7.33 33.98
N SER A 150 10.27 -7.11 35.22
CA SER A 150 9.78 -5.98 36.01
C SER A 150 10.53 -4.71 35.64
N GLY A 151 9.81 -3.58 35.69
CA GLY A 151 10.32 -2.24 35.44
C GLY A 151 11.59 -1.92 36.20
N ASN A 152 11.54 -2.09 37.52
CA ASN A 152 12.69 -1.89 38.40
C ASN A 152 13.93 -2.72 37.98
N THR A 153 13.73 -3.99 37.60
CA THR A 153 14.84 -4.84 37.13
C THR A 153 15.42 -4.33 35.82
N PHE A 154 14.57 -3.95 34.87
CA PHE A 154 14.98 -3.41 33.58
C PHE A 154 15.75 -2.09 33.72
N LEU A 155 15.28 -1.18 34.58
CA LEU A 155 15.95 0.10 34.81
C LEU A 155 17.36 -0.06 35.41
N LYS A 156 17.63 -1.14 36.14
CA LYS A 156 18.97 -1.43 36.70
C LYS A 156 19.86 -2.21 35.72
N GLU A 157 19.31 -2.74 34.63
CA GLU A 157 20.06 -3.53 33.65
C GLU A 157 21.07 -2.66 32.89
N LYS A 158 22.21 -3.25 32.52
CA LYS A 158 23.25 -2.68 31.66
C LYS A 158 23.64 -3.67 30.56
N ARG A 159 22.70 -3.99 29.67
CA ARG A 159 22.90 -4.95 28.58
C ARG A 159 22.67 -4.30 27.23
N ASN A 160 23.48 -4.70 26.26
CA ASN A 160 23.33 -4.23 24.89
C ASN A 160 22.11 -4.86 24.22
N ASN A 161 21.55 -4.19 23.21
CA ASN A 161 20.48 -4.71 22.37
C ASN A 161 19.14 -5.00 23.11
N ARG A 162 18.90 -4.31 24.24
CA ARG A 162 17.69 -4.42 25.05
C ARG A 162 16.91 -3.12 25.02
N TYR A 163 15.66 -3.17 24.56
CA TYR A 163 14.82 -1.99 24.34
C TYR A 163 13.42 -2.12 24.92
N LEU A 164 12.99 -1.09 25.66
CA LEU A 164 11.58 -0.85 25.95
C LEU A 164 11.05 0.10 24.87
N ILE A 165 10.00 -0.34 24.18
CA ILE A 165 9.36 0.38 23.07
C ILE A 165 7.86 0.40 23.34
N THR A 166 7.23 1.57 23.21
CA THR A 166 5.76 1.71 23.36
C THR A 166 5.03 1.86 22.01
N LEU A 167 5.71 1.62 20.89
CA LEU A 167 5.12 1.67 19.57
C LEU A 167 4.16 0.49 19.34
N ASP A 168 2.94 0.79 18.90
CA ASP A 168 1.91 -0.23 18.66
C ASP A 168 2.25 -1.03 17.39
N GLY A 169 2.05 -2.34 17.41
CA GLY A 169 2.26 -3.21 16.24
C GLY A 169 3.73 -3.59 15.98
N TYR A 170 4.67 -3.22 16.86
CA TYR A 170 5.99 -3.83 16.88
C TYR A 170 5.84 -5.26 17.40
N SER A 171 6.03 -6.24 16.52
CA SER A 171 5.82 -7.65 16.87
C SER A 171 6.62 -7.98 18.12
N TYR A 172 6.03 -8.78 19.00
CA TYR A 172 6.61 -9.28 20.25
C TYR A 172 6.58 -8.33 21.48
N VAL A 173 6.27 -7.03 21.37
CA VAL A 173 6.21 -6.13 22.55
C VAL A 173 4.83 -5.51 22.75
N ASP A 174 4.29 -5.64 23.97
CA ASP A 174 3.05 -4.97 24.39
C ASP A 174 3.32 -4.11 25.63
N ASN A 175 3.64 -2.84 25.41
CA ASN A 175 3.81 -1.85 26.48
C ASN A 175 2.69 -0.80 26.46
N THR A 176 1.47 -1.21 26.08
CA THR A 176 0.30 -0.32 25.97
C THR A 176 -0.08 0.33 27.32
N SER A 177 0.10 -0.38 28.45
CA SER A 177 -0.08 0.20 29.80
C SER A 177 0.81 1.43 30.01
N ILE A 178 2.12 1.28 29.78
CA ILE A 178 3.09 2.39 29.85
C ILE A 178 2.68 3.51 28.90
N LYS A 179 2.32 3.17 27.65
CA LYS A 179 1.87 4.13 26.64
C LYS A 179 0.72 4.99 27.16
N SER A 180 -0.31 4.35 27.71
CA SER A 180 -1.50 5.00 28.23
C SER A 180 -1.22 5.89 29.45
N LYS A 181 -0.29 5.48 30.32
CA LYS A 181 0.12 6.24 31.51
C LYS A 181 0.90 7.49 31.11
N PHE A 182 1.91 7.36 30.25
CA PHE A 182 2.75 8.52 29.89
C PHE A 182 2.04 9.52 28.97
N LYS A 183 1.16 9.07 28.06
CA LYS A 183 0.44 9.96 27.13
C LYS A 183 -0.39 11.03 27.85
N LYS A 184 -0.81 10.78 29.09
CA LYS A 184 -1.53 11.75 29.93
C LYS A 184 -0.65 12.90 30.43
N TYR A 185 0.67 12.73 30.42
CA TYR A 185 1.64 13.68 30.99
C TYR A 185 2.48 14.43 29.95
N ILE A 186 2.76 13.83 28.80
CA ILE A 186 3.49 14.50 27.73
C ILE A 186 2.55 15.44 26.97
N GLN A 187 2.78 16.73 27.12
CA GLN A 187 2.20 17.75 26.25
C GLN A 187 2.92 17.72 24.91
N ASN A 188 2.17 17.80 23.81
CA ASN A 188 2.78 17.88 22.48
C ASN A 188 3.61 19.17 22.36
N PRO A 189 4.81 19.13 21.74
CA PRO A 189 5.62 20.33 21.53
C PRO A 189 4.90 21.40 20.72
N ASP A 190 5.07 22.67 21.07
CA ASP A 190 4.40 23.82 20.42
C ASP A 190 4.68 23.92 18.92
N ILE A 191 5.80 23.36 18.46
CA ILE A 191 6.16 23.31 17.03
C ILE A 191 5.22 22.41 16.22
N LEU A 192 4.54 21.45 16.87
CA LEU A 192 3.55 20.58 16.26
C LEU A 192 2.17 21.24 16.35
N ASN A 193 1.56 21.54 15.20
CA ASN A 193 0.23 22.16 15.16
C ASN A 193 -0.84 21.27 15.82
N SER A 194 -1.83 21.90 16.48
CA SER A 194 -2.93 21.24 17.19
C SER A 194 -3.81 20.32 16.33
N ASN A 195 -3.77 20.46 15.01
CA ASN A 195 -4.61 19.70 14.09
C ASN A 195 -4.00 18.36 13.64
N ASN A 196 -2.73 18.11 13.95
CA ASN A 196 -2.07 16.86 13.57
C ASN A 196 -2.40 15.77 14.59
N SER A 197 -2.78 14.58 14.12
CA SER A 197 -2.73 13.40 14.97
C SER A 197 -1.26 13.06 15.25
N ILE A 198 -0.87 13.09 16.52
CA ILE A 198 0.51 12.85 16.94
C ILE A 198 0.54 11.53 17.72
N ASP A 199 1.35 10.57 17.26
CA ASP A 199 1.66 9.37 18.03
C ASP A 199 3.01 9.49 18.71
N ASN A 200 2.97 9.53 20.04
CA ASN A 200 4.13 9.61 20.89
C ASN A 200 4.56 8.20 21.29
N ASN A 201 5.85 7.91 21.21
CA ASN A 201 6.43 6.62 21.57
C ASN A 201 7.74 6.78 22.35
N ILE A 202 7.87 6.02 23.45
CA ILE A 202 9.09 5.99 24.28
C ILE A 202 10.01 4.89 23.77
N TRP A 203 11.31 5.21 23.77
CA TRP A 203 12.41 4.31 23.44
C TRP A 203 13.45 4.36 24.57
N VAL A 204 13.57 3.27 25.34
CA VAL A 204 14.59 3.15 26.41
C VAL A 204 15.55 2.02 26.09
N SER A 205 16.84 2.35 25.96
CA SER A 205 17.94 1.36 25.83
C SER A 205 18.60 1.14 27.17
N THR A 206 19.03 -0.09 27.48
CA THR A 206 19.85 -0.35 28.70
C THR A 206 21.35 -0.37 28.44
N GLY A 207 21.78 -0.29 27.18
CA GLY A 207 23.19 -0.28 26.77
C GLY A 207 23.33 0.09 25.29
N TYR A 208 24.38 -0.44 24.65
CA TYR A 208 24.61 -0.22 23.22
C TYR A 208 23.44 -0.73 22.39
N HIS A 209 23.09 0.00 21.33
CA HIS A 209 22.14 -0.45 20.33
C HIS A 209 22.34 0.22 18.98
N ASP A 210 22.09 -0.57 17.95
CA ASP A 210 22.04 -0.17 16.56
C ASP A 210 20.61 -0.39 16.03
N THR A 211 19.96 0.66 15.54
CA THR A 211 18.63 0.55 14.94
C THR A 211 18.62 -0.12 13.57
N GLY A 212 19.78 -0.28 12.94
CA GLY A 212 19.89 -0.52 11.51
C GLY A 212 19.55 0.72 10.69
N LEU A 213 19.92 0.69 9.42
CA LEU A 213 19.59 1.72 8.44
C LEU A 213 18.15 1.52 7.94
N HIS A 214 17.29 2.50 8.15
CA HIS A 214 15.86 2.44 7.76
C HIS A 214 15.28 3.83 7.52
N PHE A 215 14.07 3.93 6.98
CA PHE A 215 13.27 5.15 6.98
C PHE A 215 11.84 4.87 7.45
N ASP A 216 11.15 5.91 7.91
CA ASP A 216 9.77 5.82 8.39
C ASP A 216 8.75 6.39 7.39
N ASP A 217 7.52 5.88 7.44
CA ASP A 217 6.38 6.36 6.63
C ASP A 217 5.78 7.69 7.12
N ASN A 218 6.16 8.15 8.32
CA ASN A 218 5.68 9.37 8.96
C ASN A 218 6.78 10.42 9.11
N TYR A 219 6.38 11.67 9.32
CA TYR A 219 7.30 12.69 9.83
C TYR A 219 7.58 12.42 11.32
N GLY A 220 8.80 12.70 11.77
CA GLY A 220 9.21 12.42 13.14
C GLY A 220 9.97 13.56 13.81
N ILE A 221 9.82 13.69 15.13
CA ILE A 221 10.80 14.36 15.99
C ILE A 221 11.35 13.33 16.96
N LEU A 222 12.65 13.08 16.90
CA LEU A 222 13.36 12.26 17.88
C LEU A 222 13.97 13.16 18.94
N PHE A 223 13.54 13.00 20.19
CA PHE A 223 13.95 13.80 21.33
C PHE A 223 14.67 12.94 22.38
N VAL A 224 15.90 13.31 22.74
CA VAL A 224 16.71 12.58 23.73
C VAL A 224 16.49 13.20 25.12
N LEU A 225 15.80 12.47 25.99
CA LEU A 225 15.55 12.86 27.38
C LEU A 225 16.77 12.64 28.27
N LYS A 226 17.50 11.55 28.05
CA LYS A 226 18.67 11.18 28.84
C LYS A 226 19.67 10.38 28.01
N GLY A 227 20.95 10.69 28.18
CA GLY A 227 22.05 10.05 27.47
C GLY A 227 22.29 10.68 26.09
N LYS A 228 22.77 9.87 25.14
CA LYS A 228 23.26 10.36 23.85
C LYS A 228 22.92 9.43 22.70
N LYS A 229 22.60 9.98 21.53
CA LYS A 229 22.42 9.22 20.27
C LYS A 229 23.25 9.82 19.14
N TYR A 230 23.82 8.97 18.30
CA TYR A 230 24.47 9.35 17.05
C TYR A 230 23.52 9.01 15.91
N VAL A 231 23.17 10.01 15.10
CA VAL A 231 22.18 9.88 14.02
C VAL A 231 22.88 10.18 12.70
N THR A 232 22.93 9.22 11.79
CA THR A 232 23.36 9.44 10.41
C THR A 232 22.13 9.39 9.51
N LEU A 233 21.86 10.46 8.77
CA LEU A 233 20.70 10.61 7.91
C LEU A 233 21.11 10.65 6.45
N TYR A 234 20.35 10.03 5.56
CA TYR A 234 20.57 10.04 4.12
C TYR A 234 19.32 10.56 3.42
N PRO A 235 19.45 11.45 2.43
CA PRO A 235 18.31 11.99 1.69
C PRO A 235 17.58 10.88 0.89
N PRO A 236 16.26 11.01 0.66
CA PRO A 236 15.47 9.99 -0.05
C PRO A 236 15.97 9.68 -1.47
N ASN A 237 16.62 10.63 -2.15
CA ASN A 237 17.21 10.42 -3.48
C ASN A 237 18.40 9.43 -3.47
N ASN A 238 19.00 9.13 -2.31
CA ASN A 238 20.02 8.11 -2.15
C ASN A 238 19.45 6.68 -2.08
N THR A 239 18.13 6.48 -1.97
CA THR A 239 17.48 5.15 -1.79
C THR A 239 18.01 4.05 -2.70
N LYS A 240 18.32 4.35 -3.97
CA LYS A 240 18.89 3.38 -4.94
C LYS A 240 20.26 2.80 -4.53
N TYR A 241 20.98 3.48 -3.65
CA TYR A 241 22.29 3.08 -3.12
C TYR A 241 22.19 2.45 -1.73
N LEU A 242 21.01 2.50 -1.10
CA LEU A 242 20.77 2.03 0.26
C LEU A 242 20.09 0.65 0.31
N LEU A 243 19.99 -0.04 -0.83
CA LEU A 243 19.52 -1.44 -0.94
C LEU A 243 18.33 -1.79 -0.01
N PRO A 244 17.17 -1.10 -0.14
CA PRO A 244 15.98 -1.42 0.65
C PRO A 244 15.56 -2.89 0.49
N TYR A 245 14.98 -3.47 1.54
CA TYR A 245 14.18 -4.68 1.37
C TYR A 245 12.99 -4.40 0.47
N ASP A 246 12.64 -5.40 -0.34
CA ASP A 246 11.45 -5.33 -1.16
C ASP A 246 10.21 -5.61 -0.31
N THR A 247 9.63 -4.52 0.20
CA THR A 247 8.38 -4.52 0.98
C THR A 247 7.13 -4.52 0.08
N SER A 248 7.29 -4.70 -1.24
CA SER A 248 6.15 -4.76 -2.13
C SER A 248 5.26 -5.98 -1.80
N PRO A 249 3.93 -5.80 -1.84
CA PRO A 249 2.99 -6.88 -1.57
C PRO A 249 3.21 -8.12 -2.42
N ASN A 250 2.94 -9.31 -1.87
CA ASN A 250 3.12 -10.57 -2.62
C ASN A 250 2.31 -10.62 -3.93
N TYR A 251 1.16 -9.93 -4.00
CA TYR A 251 0.34 -9.91 -5.21
C TYR A 251 1.02 -9.22 -6.40
N VAL A 252 1.98 -8.31 -6.18
CA VAL A 252 2.71 -7.70 -7.30
C VAL A 252 3.80 -8.60 -7.88
N LYS A 253 4.09 -9.71 -7.20
CA LYS A 253 5.14 -10.69 -7.55
C LYS A 253 4.57 -11.92 -8.25
N GLU A 254 3.26 -11.95 -8.50
CA GLU A 254 2.60 -13.03 -9.24
C GLU A 254 3.00 -13.03 -10.71
N THR A 255 2.97 -14.21 -11.34
CA THR A 255 3.23 -14.35 -12.77
C THR A 255 2.16 -13.58 -13.56
N PRO A 256 2.55 -12.71 -14.50
CA PRO A 256 1.59 -11.96 -15.31
C PRO A 256 0.77 -12.90 -16.19
N ILE A 257 -0.52 -12.58 -16.32
CA ILE A 257 -1.49 -13.33 -17.13
C ILE A 257 -2.22 -12.39 -18.09
N PHE A 258 -2.59 -12.89 -19.26
CA PHE A 258 -3.54 -12.20 -20.12
C PHE A 258 -4.96 -12.67 -19.77
N MET A 259 -5.69 -11.81 -19.07
CA MET A 259 -7.06 -12.02 -18.64
C MET A 259 -7.93 -10.88 -19.16
N LYS A 260 -9.09 -11.22 -19.74
CA LYS A 260 -10.15 -10.26 -20.03
C LYS A 260 -11.03 -10.16 -18.78
N TYR A 261 -11.02 -9.00 -18.14
CA TYR A 261 -11.54 -8.81 -16.79
C TYR A 261 -13.07 -8.85 -16.76
N ASN A 262 -13.73 -8.10 -17.65
CA ASN A 262 -15.20 -8.11 -17.75
C ASN A 262 -15.77 -9.46 -18.26
N GLU A 263 -14.97 -10.26 -18.96
CA GLU A 263 -15.29 -11.64 -19.37
C GLU A 263 -14.98 -12.69 -18.28
N ASN A 264 -14.17 -12.31 -17.28
CA ASN A 264 -13.63 -13.16 -16.23
C ASN A 264 -12.95 -14.44 -16.75
N THR A 265 -12.21 -14.30 -17.85
CA THR A 265 -11.58 -15.39 -18.59
C THR A 265 -10.08 -15.13 -18.75
N ILE A 266 -9.28 -16.16 -18.47
CA ILE A 266 -7.84 -16.17 -18.72
C ILE A 266 -7.58 -16.83 -20.06
N PHE A 267 -6.84 -16.15 -20.91
CA PHE A 267 -6.47 -16.59 -22.25
C PHE A 267 -5.01 -17.05 -22.31
N ASP A 268 -4.13 -16.44 -21.51
CA ASP A 268 -2.73 -16.85 -21.36
C ASP A 268 -2.29 -16.75 -19.90
N ASN A 269 -1.63 -17.79 -19.39
CA ASN A 269 -1.15 -17.87 -18.01
C ASN A 269 0.33 -17.49 -17.87
N ASN A 270 1.03 -17.19 -18.95
CA ASN A 270 2.47 -16.94 -18.91
C ASN A 270 2.90 -15.95 -20.00
N ILE A 271 2.55 -14.69 -19.80
CA ILE A 271 3.04 -13.58 -20.64
C ILE A 271 4.32 -12.98 -20.03
N SER A 272 5.01 -12.11 -20.75
CA SER A 272 6.10 -11.31 -20.20
C SER A 272 5.61 -9.94 -19.74
N GLY A 273 6.32 -9.33 -18.78
CA GLY A 273 6.08 -7.98 -18.29
C GLY A 273 5.56 -7.95 -16.85
N PHE A 274 4.88 -6.86 -16.50
CA PHE A 274 4.29 -6.69 -15.18
C PHE A 274 2.87 -7.28 -15.11
N PRO A 275 2.51 -7.90 -13.97
CA PRO A 275 1.15 -8.37 -13.76
C PRO A 275 0.19 -7.20 -13.57
N SER A 276 -1.10 -7.41 -13.85
CA SER A 276 -2.16 -6.42 -13.61
C SER A 276 -2.17 -5.91 -12.16
N GLN A 277 -1.81 -6.78 -11.21
CA GLN A 277 -1.63 -6.50 -9.80
C GLN A 277 -0.61 -5.39 -9.52
N MET A 278 0.42 -5.23 -10.35
CA MET A 278 1.36 -4.11 -10.25
C MET A 278 0.66 -2.79 -10.54
N LEU A 279 -0.25 -2.75 -11.53
CA LEU A 279 -1.03 -1.56 -11.84
C LEU A 279 -1.97 -1.17 -10.67
N LEU A 280 -2.56 -2.16 -9.99
CA LEU A 280 -3.31 -1.94 -8.75
C LEU A 280 -2.42 -1.29 -7.68
N TYR A 281 -1.26 -1.89 -7.38
CA TYR A 281 -0.34 -1.36 -6.38
C TYR A 281 0.09 0.08 -6.68
N GLN A 282 0.39 0.38 -7.94
CA GLN A 282 0.80 1.72 -8.35
C GLN A 282 -0.36 2.72 -8.28
N SER A 283 -1.58 2.28 -8.60
CA SER A 283 -2.77 3.11 -8.39
C SER A 283 -2.93 3.45 -6.90
N LEU A 284 -2.78 2.47 -6.01
CA LEU A 284 -2.83 2.68 -4.56
C LEU A 284 -1.72 3.63 -4.09
N LYS A 285 -0.47 3.40 -4.52
CA LYS A 285 0.70 4.21 -4.14
C LYS A 285 0.58 5.66 -4.58
N HIS A 286 0.05 5.91 -5.77
CA HIS A 286 -0.06 7.26 -6.30
C HIS A 286 -1.34 7.97 -5.86
N PHE A 287 -2.44 7.25 -5.66
CA PHE A 287 -3.76 7.86 -5.45
C PHE A 287 -4.27 7.78 -4.01
N SER A 288 -3.92 6.73 -3.26
CA SER A 288 -4.40 6.52 -1.89
C SER A 288 -3.66 7.44 -0.92
N ASN A 289 -4.42 8.01 0.02
CA ASN A 289 -3.88 8.73 1.17
C ASN A 289 -4.13 7.94 2.48
N SER A 290 -4.87 6.81 2.43
CA SER A 290 -5.17 5.97 3.59
C SER A 290 -4.48 4.61 3.51
N GLN A 291 -3.82 4.24 4.61
CA GLN A 291 -3.19 2.94 4.80
C GLN A 291 -4.24 1.81 4.94
N ASN A 292 -5.49 2.15 5.26
CA ASN A 292 -6.57 1.17 5.37
C ASN A 292 -6.94 0.53 4.03
N VAL A 293 -6.85 1.26 2.92
CA VAL A 293 -7.09 0.70 1.58
C VAL A 293 -6.06 -0.39 1.26
N PHE A 294 -4.77 -0.09 1.50
CA PHE A 294 -3.68 -1.07 1.32
C PHE A 294 -3.91 -2.33 2.16
N LYS A 295 -4.22 -2.14 3.45
CA LYS A 295 -4.51 -3.25 4.38
C LYS A 295 -5.71 -4.09 3.92
N THR A 296 -6.76 -3.44 3.43
CA THR A 296 -7.98 -4.11 2.95
C THR A 296 -7.69 -4.97 1.72
N ILE A 297 -6.99 -4.40 0.73
CA ILE A 297 -6.58 -5.14 -0.48
C ILE A 297 -5.65 -6.31 -0.12
N GLN A 298 -4.69 -6.10 0.78
CA GLN A 298 -3.79 -7.16 1.24
C GLN A 298 -4.56 -8.29 1.95
N ASN A 299 -5.53 -7.96 2.80
CA ASN A 299 -6.36 -8.93 3.49
C ASN A 299 -7.19 -9.75 2.49
N ILE A 300 -7.83 -9.08 1.52
CA ILE A 300 -8.58 -9.76 0.45
C ILE A 300 -7.68 -10.73 -0.31
N TYR A 301 -6.46 -10.30 -0.65
CA TYR A 301 -5.51 -11.13 -1.37
C TYR A 301 -5.04 -12.37 -0.56
N ASN A 302 -4.85 -12.20 0.74
CA ASN A 302 -4.42 -13.28 1.63
C ASN A 302 -5.52 -14.34 1.86
N CYS A 303 -6.79 -14.03 1.61
CA CYS A 303 -7.88 -15.01 1.68
C CYS A 303 -7.71 -16.07 0.57
N LYS A 304 -7.45 -17.34 0.94
CA LYS A 304 -7.43 -18.61 0.15
C LYS A 304 -7.17 -18.53 -1.38
N ASN A 305 -6.31 -19.41 -1.90
CA ASN A 305 -5.98 -19.59 -3.35
C ASN A 305 -7.13 -19.59 -4.39
N LYS A 306 -8.39 -19.85 -4.01
CA LYS A 306 -9.56 -19.76 -4.92
C LYS A 306 -10.01 -18.31 -5.22
N PHE A 307 -9.53 -17.33 -4.47
CA PHE A 307 -9.87 -15.91 -4.61
C PHE A 307 -8.78 -15.09 -5.32
N LYS A 308 -7.63 -15.70 -5.64
CA LYS A 308 -6.74 -15.20 -6.70
C LYS A 308 -7.55 -15.27 -8.00
N LYS A 309 -7.68 -14.16 -8.73
CA LYS A 309 -8.57 -13.90 -9.90
C LYS A 309 -9.86 -13.14 -9.59
N LEU A 310 -9.87 -12.30 -8.55
CA LEU A 310 -10.89 -11.23 -8.46
C LEU A 310 -10.58 -10.16 -9.49
N VAL A 311 -11.58 -9.40 -9.91
CA VAL A 311 -11.37 -8.21 -10.74
C VAL A 311 -11.37 -6.99 -9.84
N TRP A 312 -10.54 -6.01 -10.09
CA TRP A 312 -10.55 -4.73 -9.40
C TRP A 312 -10.76 -3.60 -10.40
N GLY A 313 -11.24 -2.46 -9.90
CA GLY A 313 -11.34 -1.23 -10.68
C GLY A 313 -10.89 -0.01 -9.88
N CYS A 314 -10.09 0.86 -10.48
CA CYS A 314 -9.73 2.16 -9.91
C CYS A 314 -10.57 3.26 -10.58
N LYS A 315 -11.41 3.95 -9.81
CA LYS A 315 -12.35 4.96 -10.30
C LYS A 315 -11.88 6.35 -9.90
N ASN A 316 -11.94 7.30 -10.82
CA ASN A 316 -11.66 8.72 -10.59
C ASN A 316 -12.94 9.55 -10.74
N TYR A 317 -13.24 10.38 -9.74
CA TYR A 317 -14.28 11.39 -9.79
C TYR A 317 -13.75 12.66 -9.11
N ASN A 318 -13.57 13.76 -9.86
CA ASN A 318 -13.04 15.02 -9.34
C ASN A 318 -11.73 14.86 -8.54
N ASN A 319 -10.78 14.06 -9.04
CA ASN A 319 -9.50 13.72 -8.37
C ASN A 319 -9.64 12.96 -7.05
N ILE A 320 -10.84 12.46 -6.74
CA ILE A 320 -11.09 11.52 -5.66
C ILE A 320 -11.08 10.12 -6.25
N TYR A 321 -10.17 9.30 -5.73
CA TYR A 321 -9.98 7.93 -6.18
C TYR A 321 -10.64 6.94 -5.22
N ARG A 322 -11.29 5.93 -5.78
CA ARG A 322 -11.81 4.77 -5.04
C ARG A 322 -11.50 3.49 -5.79
N TRP A 323 -11.38 2.39 -5.05
CA TRP A 323 -11.21 1.07 -5.62
C TRP A 323 -12.50 0.28 -5.48
N GLU A 324 -12.79 -0.61 -6.42
CA GLU A 324 -13.89 -1.56 -6.32
C GLU A 324 -13.34 -2.96 -6.57
N ILE A 325 -13.76 -3.93 -5.78
CA ILE A 325 -13.44 -5.35 -5.98
C ILE A 325 -14.70 -6.06 -6.48
N TYR A 326 -14.56 -6.80 -7.58
CA TYR A 326 -15.62 -7.52 -8.26
C TYR A 326 -15.37 -9.04 -8.20
N ASN A 327 -16.42 -9.78 -7.91
CA ASN A 327 -16.47 -11.23 -7.96
C ASN A 327 -17.51 -11.68 -8.98
N TYR A 328 -16.99 -12.33 -10.01
CA TYR A 328 -17.72 -12.83 -11.14
C TYR A 328 -18.06 -14.31 -10.91
N HIS A 329 -19.35 -14.64 -10.93
CA HIS A 329 -19.89 -15.99 -10.72
C HIS A 329 -19.98 -16.80 -12.02
N TYR A 330 -19.21 -16.41 -13.04
CA TYR A 330 -19.18 -17.05 -14.35
C TYR A 330 -17.79 -17.01 -14.98
N ASP A 331 -17.60 -17.86 -15.99
CA ASP A 331 -16.52 -17.83 -16.98
C ASP A 331 -17.19 -17.78 -18.36
N SER A 332 -17.08 -16.64 -19.06
CA SER A 332 -17.84 -16.41 -20.29
C SER A 332 -17.34 -17.28 -21.44
N HIS A 333 -16.03 -17.35 -21.63
CA HIS A 333 -15.41 -18.15 -22.69
C HIS A 333 -15.74 -19.64 -22.59
N ASN A 334 -15.75 -20.19 -21.37
CA ASN A 334 -16.08 -21.60 -21.17
C ASN A 334 -17.59 -21.83 -20.97
N ASN A 335 -18.41 -20.76 -20.95
CA ASN A 335 -19.83 -20.76 -20.61
C ASN A 335 -20.12 -21.54 -19.30
N LYS A 336 -19.24 -21.41 -18.29
CA LYS A 336 -19.33 -22.15 -17.01
C LYS A 336 -19.80 -21.22 -15.90
N LYS A 337 -20.82 -21.65 -15.14
CA LYS A 337 -21.14 -21.03 -13.84
C LYS A 337 -20.07 -21.41 -12.83
N LYS A 338 -19.48 -20.41 -12.17
CA LYS A 338 -18.57 -20.63 -11.04
C LYS A 338 -19.40 -20.86 -9.78
N ILE A 339 -18.93 -21.73 -8.89
CA ILE A 339 -19.54 -21.87 -7.57
C ILE A 339 -19.46 -20.52 -6.88
N LYS A 340 -20.58 -20.02 -6.38
CA LYS A 340 -20.60 -18.83 -5.52
C LYS A 340 -19.86 -19.18 -4.24
N ASN A 341 -18.55 -18.96 -4.22
CA ASN A 341 -17.79 -19.01 -2.98
C ASN A 341 -18.40 -17.97 -2.04
N ASP A 342 -18.44 -18.27 -0.75
CA ASP A 342 -19.07 -17.41 0.25
C ASP A 342 -18.37 -16.04 0.25
N TRP A 343 -18.96 -15.06 -0.45
CA TRP A 343 -18.53 -13.65 -0.53
C TRP A 343 -18.39 -13.06 0.87
N LYS A 344 -19.14 -13.61 1.85
CA LYS A 344 -18.99 -13.35 3.27
C LYS A 344 -17.55 -13.55 3.76
N LYS A 345 -16.80 -14.55 3.29
CA LYS A 345 -15.40 -14.79 3.71
C LYS A 345 -14.38 -13.80 3.14
N ILE A 346 -14.68 -13.17 2.00
CA ILE A 346 -13.86 -12.08 1.45
C ILE A 346 -14.01 -10.81 2.31
N ILE A 347 -15.13 -10.69 3.01
CA ILE A 347 -15.60 -9.47 3.66
C ILE A 347 -15.56 -9.59 5.20
N SER A 348 -15.65 -10.81 5.75
CA SER A 348 -16.01 -11.09 7.15
C SER A 348 -15.08 -10.55 8.21
N ASP A 349 -13.81 -10.31 7.89
CA ASP A 349 -12.84 -9.96 8.92
C ASP A 349 -12.70 -8.44 9.11
N ASN A 350 -13.26 -7.62 8.20
CA ASN A 350 -13.19 -6.15 8.30
C ASN A 350 -14.51 -5.41 8.00
N LEU A 351 -15.52 -6.06 7.43
CA LEU A 351 -16.74 -5.42 6.93
C LEU A 351 -17.97 -6.21 7.41
N PHE A 352 -18.70 -5.69 8.40
CA PHE A 352 -19.88 -6.36 8.95
C PHE A 352 -21.04 -6.35 7.93
N ILE A 353 -21.16 -7.41 7.10
CA ILE A 353 -22.34 -7.62 6.24
C ILE A 353 -23.37 -8.50 6.95
N SER A 354 -24.63 -8.04 6.99
CA SER A 354 -25.73 -8.80 7.56
C SER A 354 -26.06 -10.07 6.73
N LYS A 355 -26.57 -11.11 7.39
CA LYS A 355 -27.01 -12.35 6.73
C LYS A 355 -28.03 -12.06 5.62
N LYS A 356 -28.92 -11.09 5.83
CA LYS A 356 -29.94 -10.69 4.86
C LYS A 356 -29.32 -10.06 3.61
N THR A 357 -28.36 -9.15 3.80
CA THR A 357 -27.60 -8.57 2.68
C THR A 357 -26.85 -9.63 1.89
N ASN A 358 -26.19 -10.59 2.58
CA ASN A 358 -25.50 -11.70 1.91
C ASN A 358 -26.46 -12.56 1.06
N ASN A 359 -27.68 -12.81 1.54
CA ASN A 359 -28.69 -13.55 0.77
C ASN A 359 -29.12 -12.77 -0.49
N ILE A 360 -29.31 -11.45 -0.39
CA ILE A 360 -29.66 -10.59 -1.52
C ILE A 360 -28.55 -10.60 -2.58
N MET A 361 -27.30 -10.52 -2.16
CA MET A 361 -26.15 -10.53 -3.08
C MET A 361 -25.95 -11.89 -3.75
N ASN A 362 -26.40 -12.98 -3.14
CA ASN A 362 -26.22 -14.33 -3.67
C ASN A 362 -27.44 -14.89 -4.41
N ASP A 363 -28.44 -14.07 -4.77
CA ASP A 363 -29.57 -14.45 -5.64
C ASP A 363 -29.09 -15.18 -6.91
N ASN A 364 -29.73 -16.28 -7.29
CA ASN A 364 -29.43 -17.09 -8.47
C ASN A 364 -29.28 -16.29 -9.78
N ASN A 365 -29.91 -15.12 -9.93
CA ASN A 365 -29.77 -14.27 -11.12
C ASN A 365 -28.50 -13.40 -11.10
N THR A 366 -27.88 -13.20 -9.93
CA THR A 366 -26.68 -12.39 -9.77
C THR A 366 -25.46 -13.09 -10.37
N ILE A 367 -24.82 -12.41 -11.32
CA ILE A 367 -23.63 -12.86 -12.03
C ILE A 367 -22.35 -12.16 -11.57
N ILE A 368 -22.46 -10.96 -11.01
CA ILE A 368 -21.33 -10.20 -10.47
C ILE A 368 -21.75 -9.56 -9.16
N ASN A 369 -20.90 -9.68 -8.14
CA ASN A 369 -20.98 -8.91 -6.90
C ASN A 369 -19.78 -7.98 -6.82
N SER A 370 -19.95 -6.79 -6.25
CA SER A 370 -18.82 -5.93 -6.00
C SER A 370 -18.97 -5.04 -4.79
N ILE A 371 -17.83 -4.55 -4.32
CA ILE A 371 -17.70 -3.74 -3.12
C ILE A 371 -16.71 -2.61 -3.34
N ASP A 372 -17.13 -1.39 -3.03
CA ASP A 372 -16.26 -0.22 -3.05
C ASP A 372 -15.38 -0.18 -1.80
N ILE A 373 -14.08 0.08 -1.99
CA ILE A 373 -13.08 0.33 -0.96
C ILE A 373 -12.72 1.82 -1.05
N LEU A 374 -13.06 2.55 0.01
CA LEU A 374 -12.95 4.01 0.06
C LEU A 374 -11.62 4.47 0.67
N ASN A 375 -11.14 5.62 0.22
CA ASN A 375 -9.86 6.22 0.63
C ASN A 375 -9.91 6.99 1.96
N ASN A 376 -11.01 6.89 2.73
CA ASN A 376 -11.19 7.65 3.97
C ASN A 376 -11.73 6.78 5.11
N ASP A 377 -11.09 6.89 6.26
CA ASP A 377 -11.35 6.10 7.47
C ASP A 377 -12.71 6.42 8.11
N CYS A 378 -13.28 7.60 7.80
CA CYS A 378 -14.60 8.00 8.29
C CYS A 378 -15.78 7.37 7.53
N CYS A 379 -15.51 6.72 6.38
CA CYS A 379 -16.54 6.17 5.51
C CYS A 379 -16.53 4.63 5.57
N PHE A 380 -16.86 4.07 6.73
CA PHE A 380 -16.93 2.60 6.95
C PHE A 380 -18.08 1.90 6.19
N ASN A 381 -18.87 2.60 5.39
CA ASN A 381 -19.95 2.01 4.62
C ASN A 381 -19.51 1.79 3.18
N ASN A 382 -18.80 0.69 2.94
CA ASN A 382 -18.53 0.22 1.58
C ASN A 382 -19.84 0.06 0.80
N GLU A 383 -19.95 0.69 -0.36
CA GLU A 383 -21.10 0.53 -1.24
C GLU A 383 -21.07 -0.87 -1.86
N LEU A 384 -22.18 -1.60 -1.74
CA LEU A 384 -22.33 -2.95 -2.29
C LEU A 384 -23.16 -2.89 -3.55
N HIS A 385 -22.68 -3.54 -4.60
CA HIS A 385 -23.33 -3.58 -5.90
C HIS A 385 -23.52 -5.02 -6.37
N THR A 386 -24.57 -5.25 -7.15
CA THR A 386 -24.84 -6.55 -7.77
C THR A 386 -25.29 -6.35 -9.20
N TYR A 387 -24.92 -7.28 -10.07
CA TYR A 387 -25.28 -7.26 -11.48
C TYR A 387 -25.91 -8.57 -11.87
N GLU A 388 -27.01 -8.49 -12.61
CA GLU A 388 -27.82 -9.63 -13.03
C GLU A 388 -27.93 -9.70 -14.54
N LYS A 389 -28.06 -10.92 -15.06
CA LYS A 389 -28.45 -11.12 -16.46
C LYS A 389 -29.95 -10.91 -16.66
N ILE A 390 -30.35 -10.49 -17.87
CA ILE A 390 -31.75 -10.54 -18.28
C ILE A 390 -32.10 -11.97 -18.73
N LYS A 391 -33.24 -12.50 -18.27
CA LYS A 391 -33.69 -13.91 -18.38
C LYS A 391 -33.88 -14.49 -19.80
N LYS A 392 -33.51 -13.81 -20.89
CA LYS A 392 -33.82 -14.29 -22.25
C LYS A 392 -33.00 -15.52 -22.67
N ASN A 393 -31.76 -15.69 -22.22
CA ASN A 393 -30.91 -16.86 -22.56
C ASN A 393 -30.21 -17.48 -21.33
N ASN A 394 -30.00 -18.80 -21.37
CA ASN A 394 -29.27 -19.52 -20.32
C ASN A 394 -27.76 -19.32 -20.40
N GLU A 395 -27.23 -19.05 -21.59
CA GLU A 395 -25.81 -18.88 -21.90
C GLU A 395 -25.39 -17.40 -21.91
N LEU A 396 -24.10 -17.14 -21.63
CA LEU A 396 -23.49 -15.81 -21.71
C LEU A 396 -22.95 -15.54 -23.12
N ILE A 397 -23.85 -15.53 -24.10
CA ILE A 397 -23.53 -15.19 -25.49
C ILE A 397 -23.75 -13.71 -25.75
N THR A 398 -22.95 -13.13 -26.65
CA THR A 398 -23.14 -11.76 -27.12
C THR A 398 -24.30 -11.68 -28.14
N PRO A 399 -25.06 -10.57 -28.18
CA PRO A 399 -25.06 -9.48 -27.21
C PRO A 399 -25.63 -9.92 -25.85
N PHE A 400 -24.93 -9.51 -24.79
CA PHE A 400 -25.29 -9.83 -23.41
C PHE A 400 -25.99 -8.65 -22.75
N TYR A 401 -27.16 -8.90 -22.16
CA TYR A 401 -28.00 -7.88 -21.52
C TYR A 401 -28.04 -8.08 -20.01
N GLY A 402 -27.89 -6.99 -19.27
CA GLY A 402 -27.93 -7.04 -17.82
C GLY A 402 -28.49 -5.80 -17.13
N LYS A 403 -28.61 -5.92 -15.81
CA LYS A 403 -29.09 -4.88 -14.90
C LYS A 403 -28.13 -4.74 -13.72
N GLY A 404 -27.87 -3.51 -13.30
CA GLY A 404 -27.08 -3.21 -12.11
C GLY A 404 -27.95 -2.67 -10.97
N TYR A 405 -27.56 -3.00 -9.74
CA TYR A 405 -28.28 -2.66 -8.53
C TYR A 405 -27.35 -2.22 -7.41
N ASP A 406 -27.72 -1.14 -6.72
CA ASP A 406 -27.11 -0.72 -5.45
C ASP A 406 -27.82 -1.47 -4.31
N ILE A 407 -27.09 -1.90 -3.27
CA ILE A 407 -27.67 -2.49 -2.06
C ILE A 407 -27.63 -1.46 -0.93
N ILE A 408 -28.80 -0.92 -0.58
CA ILE A 408 -28.93 0.15 0.43
C ILE A 408 -29.95 -0.31 1.48
N ASN A 409 -29.60 -0.22 2.75
CA ASN A 409 -30.46 -0.60 3.88
C ASN A 409 -31.10 -2.00 3.69
N GLU A 410 -30.28 -2.97 3.26
CA GLU A 410 -30.70 -4.35 2.97
C GLU A 410 -31.80 -4.46 1.91
N LYS A 411 -31.85 -3.52 0.96
CA LYS A 411 -32.75 -3.54 -0.19
C LYS A 411 -31.96 -3.39 -1.48
N LYS A 412 -32.42 -4.10 -2.51
CA LYS A 412 -31.85 -4.07 -3.87
C LYS A 412 -32.55 -2.98 -4.68
N ILE A 413 -31.81 -1.97 -5.11
CA ILE A 413 -32.33 -0.82 -5.87
C ILE A 413 -31.73 -0.83 -7.27
N ARG A 414 -32.56 -0.92 -8.30
CA ARG A 414 -32.08 -0.93 -9.70
C ARG A 414 -31.57 0.44 -10.08
N VAL A 415 -30.36 0.50 -10.65
CA VAL A 415 -29.71 1.76 -11.02
C VAL A 415 -29.19 1.79 -12.46
N SER A 416 -29.08 0.64 -13.11
CA SER A 416 -28.61 0.60 -14.48
C SER A 416 -29.14 -0.57 -15.30
N ASN A 417 -29.09 -0.39 -16.62
CA ASN A 417 -29.21 -1.42 -17.64
C ASN A 417 -27.97 -1.37 -18.51
N PHE A 418 -27.56 -2.50 -19.06
CA PHE A 418 -26.39 -2.54 -19.93
C PHE A 418 -26.47 -3.59 -21.01
N ILE A 419 -25.73 -3.31 -22.09
CA ILE A 419 -25.53 -4.19 -23.23
C ILE A 419 -24.02 -4.33 -23.44
N TYR A 420 -23.57 -5.57 -23.49
CA TYR A 420 -22.19 -5.97 -23.77
C TYR A 420 -22.15 -6.71 -25.11
N ASP A 421 -21.25 -6.34 -26.00
CA ASP A 421 -21.05 -7.05 -27.27
C ASP A 421 -19.58 -6.91 -27.75
N THR A 422 -19.22 -7.66 -28.79
CA THR A 422 -18.02 -7.40 -29.58
C THR A 422 -18.11 -6.01 -30.21
N TYR A 423 -16.96 -5.36 -30.38
CA TYR A 423 -16.90 -4.00 -30.92
C TYR A 423 -17.59 -3.90 -32.29
N ASN A 424 -17.32 -4.85 -33.21
CA ASN A 424 -17.90 -4.82 -34.55
C ASN A 424 -19.42 -4.99 -34.53
N ASN A 425 -19.93 -6.03 -33.86
CA ASN A 425 -21.39 -6.27 -33.77
C ASN A 425 -22.11 -5.11 -33.10
N PHE A 426 -21.48 -4.47 -32.10
CA PHE A 426 -22.04 -3.30 -31.46
C PHE A 426 -22.28 -2.16 -32.45
N PHE A 427 -21.32 -1.87 -33.35
CA PHE A 427 -21.49 -0.78 -34.32
C PHE A 427 -22.47 -1.12 -35.45
N GLU A 428 -22.65 -2.40 -35.77
CA GLU A 428 -23.70 -2.88 -36.67
C GLU A 428 -25.10 -2.68 -36.05
N ASN A 429 -25.24 -2.88 -34.74
CA ASN A 429 -26.52 -2.86 -34.03
C ASN A 429 -26.75 -1.63 -33.12
N LYS A 430 -25.89 -0.61 -33.20
CA LYS A 430 -25.87 0.52 -32.25
C LYS A 430 -27.24 1.21 -32.09
N GLU A 431 -27.96 1.48 -33.18
CA GLU A 431 -29.24 2.17 -33.10
C GLU A 431 -30.28 1.37 -32.29
N LEU A 432 -30.29 0.05 -32.46
CA LEU A 432 -31.13 -0.86 -31.68
C LEU A 432 -30.73 -0.83 -30.20
N PHE A 433 -29.42 -0.93 -29.90
CA PHE A 433 -28.93 -0.96 -28.53
C PHE A 433 -29.20 0.33 -27.75
N PHE A 434 -29.07 1.50 -28.39
CA PHE A 434 -29.43 2.77 -27.77
C PHE A 434 -30.93 2.87 -27.48
N LYS A 435 -31.77 2.39 -28.41
CA LYS A 435 -33.22 2.32 -28.21
C LYS A 435 -33.59 1.40 -27.05
N GLU A 436 -32.98 0.21 -26.95
CA GLU A 436 -33.25 -0.74 -25.87
C GLU A 436 -32.75 -0.28 -24.49
N LEU A 437 -31.68 0.52 -24.47
CA LEU A 437 -31.17 1.15 -23.26
C LEU A 437 -31.88 2.44 -22.88
N ASP A 438 -32.82 2.95 -23.69
CA ASP A 438 -33.47 4.24 -23.51
C ASP A 438 -32.45 5.40 -23.38
N LEU A 439 -31.47 5.40 -24.29
CA LEU A 439 -30.44 6.43 -24.39
C LEU A 439 -30.54 7.18 -25.72
N PRO A 440 -30.34 8.51 -25.73
CA PRO A 440 -30.26 9.25 -26.97
C PRO A 440 -29.02 8.86 -27.78
N TYR A 441 -29.16 8.68 -29.08
CA TYR A 441 -28.04 8.47 -30.00
C TYR A 441 -27.90 9.68 -30.94
N ASN A 442 -26.67 10.13 -31.15
CA ASN A 442 -26.33 11.23 -32.08
C ASN A 442 -24.87 11.11 -32.54
N SER A 443 -24.47 11.95 -33.50
CA SER A 443 -23.12 11.96 -34.07
C SER A 443 -22.00 12.22 -33.04
N LYS A 444 -22.26 13.05 -32.01
CA LYS A 444 -21.28 13.29 -30.93
C LYS A 444 -21.02 12.03 -30.12
N ILE A 445 -22.05 11.27 -29.79
CA ILE A 445 -21.91 9.97 -29.12
C ILE A 445 -21.22 8.94 -30.02
N ASP A 446 -21.53 8.90 -31.32
CA ASP A 446 -20.85 7.99 -32.26
C ASP A 446 -19.34 8.23 -32.31
N LEU A 447 -18.92 9.50 -32.36
CA LEU A 447 -17.51 9.89 -32.28
C LEU A 447 -16.85 9.42 -30.98
N ILE A 448 -17.55 9.55 -29.85
CA ILE A 448 -17.04 9.09 -28.55
C ILE A 448 -16.89 7.57 -28.55
N LEU A 449 -17.89 6.82 -28.99
CA LEU A 449 -17.84 5.35 -29.04
C LEU A 449 -16.65 4.84 -29.86
N ARG A 450 -16.31 5.53 -30.95
CA ARG A 450 -15.20 5.17 -31.84
C ARG A 450 -13.83 5.65 -31.38
N LYS A 451 -13.77 6.36 -30.26
CA LYS A 451 -12.54 6.99 -29.77
C LYS A 451 -11.41 5.98 -29.55
N TYR A 452 -11.74 4.84 -28.94
CA TYR A 452 -10.79 3.79 -28.66
C TYR A 452 -11.15 2.53 -29.43
N LYS A 453 -10.18 1.97 -30.14
CA LYS A 453 -10.36 0.65 -30.77
C LYS A 453 -10.27 -0.41 -29.67
N ALA A 454 -11.36 -1.15 -29.50
CA ALA A 454 -11.48 -2.19 -28.48
C ALA A 454 -11.88 -3.53 -29.12
N GLU A 455 -11.70 -4.64 -28.42
CA GLU A 455 -12.25 -5.93 -28.84
C GLU A 455 -13.74 -6.03 -28.50
N ASN A 456 -14.10 -5.55 -27.31
CA ASN A 456 -15.45 -5.57 -26.79
C ASN A 456 -15.84 -4.18 -26.25
N ILE A 457 -17.14 -3.92 -26.22
CA ILE A 457 -17.69 -2.67 -25.71
C ILE A 457 -18.92 -2.97 -24.85
N CYS A 458 -19.05 -2.24 -23.75
CA CYS A 458 -20.21 -2.34 -22.86
C CYS A 458 -20.82 -0.94 -22.69
N LEU A 459 -22.07 -0.78 -23.11
CA LEU A 459 -22.82 0.45 -22.95
C LEU A 459 -23.86 0.28 -21.85
N TRP A 460 -23.86 1.23 -20.92
CA TRP A 460 -24.78 1.28 -19.80
C TRP A 460 -25.63 2.55 -19.87
N ASN A 461 -26.92 2.41 -19.59
CA ASN A 461 -27.73 3.49 -19.05
C ASN A 461 -27.64 3.39 -17.54
N LYS A 462 -26.90 4.31 -16.90
CA LYS A 462 -26.75 4.36 -15.44
C LYS A 462 -27.36 5.65 -14.92
N LYS A 463 -28.54 5.54 -14.32
CA LYS A 463 -29.34 6.68 -13.83
C LYS A 463 -29.55 7.77 -14.92
N GLY A 464 -29.65 7.37 -16.19
CA GLY A 464 -29.87 8.25 -17.33
C GLY A 464 -28.61 8.67 -18.09
N ASP A 465 -27.43 8.51 -17.49
CA ASP A 465 -26.15 8.87 -18.10
C ASP A 465 -25.54 7.75 -18.94
N TYR A 466 -24.64 8.13 -19.84
CA TYR A 466 -23.86 7.20 -20.65
C TYR A 466 -22.68 6.71 -19.84
N PHE A 467 -22.62 5.41 -19.60
CA PHE A 467 -21.45 4.78 -19.01
C PHE A 467 -20.92 3.79 -20.04
N ILE A 468 -19.75 4.09 -20.60
CA ILE A 468 -19.18 3.40 -21.76
C ILE A 468 -17.89 2.73 -21.31
N GLN A 469 -17.78 1.43 -21.58
CA GLN A 469 -16.56 0.66 -21.33
C GLN A 469 -15.94 0.20 -22.64
N TRP A 470 -14.66 0.48 -22.82
CA TRP A 470 -13.85 -0.05 -23.91
C TRP A 470 -12.93 -1.12 -23.34
N LEU A 471 -13.01 -2.32 -23.91
CA LEU A 471 -12.42 -3.51 -23.31
C LEU A 471 -11.36 -4.11 -24.24
N THR A 472 -10.19 -4.37 -23.69
CA THR A 472 -9.00 -4.82 -24.42
C THR A 472 -8.54 -3.77 -25.44
N ILE A 473 -8.34 -2.54 -24.97
CA ILE A 473 -7.72 -1.46 -25.76
C ILE A 473 -6.19 -1.60 -25.78
N SER A 474 -5.53 -0.85 -26.66
CA SER A 474 -4.07 -0.81 -26.67
C SER A 474 -3.50 -0.08 -25.45
N ILE A 475 -2.23 -0.35 -25.11
CA ILE A 475 -1.53 0.40 -24.05
C ILE A 475 -1.39 1.89 -24.39
N ASP A 476 -1.33 2.25 -25.68
CA ASP A 476 -1.29 3.64 -26.13
C ASP A 476 -2.61 4.35 -25.84
N ASP A 477 -3.73 3.73 -26.25
CA ASP A 477 -5.08 4.20 -25.94
C ASP A 477 -5.31 4.31 -24.42
N PHE A 478 -4.76 3.38 -23.64
CA PHE A 478 -4.83 3.42 -22.19
C PHE A 478 -4.09 4.63 -21.60
N ILE A 479 -2.90 4.95 -22.12
CA ILE A 479 -2.14 6.13 -21.70
C ILE A 479 -2.90 7.42 -22.06
N ASP A 480 -3.46 7.49 -23.28
CA ASP A 480 -4.28 8.63 -23.72
C ASP A 480 -5.50 8.81 -22.82
N PHE A 481 -6.19 7.72 -22.49
CA PHE A 481 -7.29 7.72 -21.51
C PHE A 481 -6.87 8.32 -20.16
N LEU A 482 -5.70 7.92 -19.62
CA LEU A 482 -5.22 8.43 -18.34
C LEU A 482 -4.94 9.94 -18.40
N ILE A 483 -4.35 10.41 -19.51
CA ILE A 483 -4.02 11.82 -19.72
C ILE A 483 -5.30 12.66 -19.80
N GLU A 484 -6.23 12.27 -20.66
CA GLU A 484 -7.46 13.02 -20.92
C GLU A 484 -8.40 13.08 -19.73
N ASN A 485 -8.44 12.03 -18.91
CA ASN A 485 -9.26 11.95 -17.70
C ASN A 485 -8.52 12.46 -16.46
N ASN A 486 -7.43 13.22 -16.65
CA ASN A 486 -6.70 13.94 -15.61
C ASN A 486 -6.26 13.05 -14.43
N TYR A 487 -5.77 11.83 -14.69
CA TYR A 487 -5.14 11.03 -13.65
C TYR A 487 -3.84 11.70 -13.16
N LYS A 488 -3.41 11.43 -11.91
CA LYS A 488 -2.21 12.10 -11.36
C LYS A 488 -0.99 11.88 -12.26
N LYS A 489 -0.30 12.98 -12.60
CA LYS A 489 0.88 13.00 -13.47
C LYS A 489 1.98 12.00 -13.04
N THR A 490 2.16 11.80 -11.74
CA THR A 490 3.13 10.83 -11.21
C THR A 490 2.80 9.39 -11.63
N PHE A 491 1.53 9.01 -11.67
CA PHE A 491 1.08 7.69 -12.12
C PHE A 491 1.21 7.56 -13.64
N ILE A 492 0.78 8.58 -14.39
CA ILE A 492 0.91 8.61 -15.86
C ILE A 492 2.37 8.43 -16.27
N ASN A 493 3.29 9.20 -15.67
CA ASN A 493 4.72 9.09 -15.95
C ASN A 493 5.27 7.70 -15.64
N TYR A 494 4.79 7.06 -14.57
CA TYR A 494 5.16 5.69 -14.24
C TYR A 494 4.69 4.70 -15.31
N VAL A 495 3.44 4.79 -15.78
CA VAL A 495 2.90 3.91 -16.83
C VAL A 495 3.67 4.13 -18.15
N ILE A 496 3.91 5.38 -18.56
CA ILE A 496 4.69 5.71 -19.76
C ILE A 496 6.10 5.12 -19.68
N LYS A 497 6.79 5.30 -18.54
CA LYS A 497 8.15 4.78 -18.34
C LYS A 497 8.21 3.25 -18.43
N ASN A 498 7.14 2.55 -18.04
CA ASN A 498 7.06 1.09 -18.03
C ASN A 498 6.10 0.55 -19.11
N LYS A 499 5.89 1.30 -20.20
CA LYS A 499 4.94 0.96 -21.27
C LYS A 499 5.16 -0.45 -21.82
N SER A 500 6.42 -0.86 -22.02
CA SER A 500 6.77 -2.20 -22.51
C SER A 500 6.29 -3.31 -21.59
N GLU A 501 6.39 -3.11 -20.28
CA GLU A 501 6.01 -4.10 -19.26
C GLU A 501 4.50 -4.31 -19.18
N TYR A 502 3.70 -3.31 -19.56
CA TYR A 502 2.23 -3.39 -19.55
C TYR A 502 1.63 -3.77 -20.90
N LYS A 503 2.44 -3.99 -21.94
CA LYS A 503 1.94 -4.22 -23.30
C LYS A 503 1.09 -5.49 -23.42
N ASN A 504 1.39 -6.53 -22.62
CA ASN A 504 0.82 -7.86 -22.80
C ASN A 504 -0.37 -8.16 -21.87
N ILE A 505 -0.74 -7.26 -20.96
CA ILE A 505 -1.97 -7.39 -20.16
C ILE A 505 -3.15 -6.75 -20.90
N SER A 506 -4.38 -7.13 -20.54
CA SER A 506 -5.58 -6.44 -21.02
C SER A 506 -5.66 -5.04 -20.41
N HIS A 507 -6.06 -4.06 -21.21
CA HIS A 507 -6.42 -2.73 -20.73
C HIS A 507 -7.91 -2.53 -20.94
N GLU A 508 -8.63 -2.32 -19.85
CA GLU A 508 -10.08 -2.10 -19.88
C GLU A 508 -10.37 -0.79 -19.15
N ILE A 509 -11.14 0.08 -19.79
CA ILE A 509 -11.43 1.43 -19.31
C ILE A 509 -12.92 1.71 -19.35
N THR A 510 -13.31 2.70 -18.55
CA THR A 510 -14.67 3.23 -18.49
C THR A 510 -14.61 4.75 -18.47
N VAL A 511 -15.51 5.40 -19.19
CA VAL A 511 -15.83 6.83 -19.02
C VAL A 511 -17.33 7.02 -18.87
N VAL A 512 -17.73 7.91 -17.96
CA VAL A 512 -19.11 8.28 -17.70
C VAL A 512 -19.34 9.71 -18.17
N PHE A 513 -20.33 9.89 -19.03
CA PHE A 513 -20.70 11.17 -19.63
C PHE A 513 -22.10 11.56 -19.18
N ASP A 514 -22.28 12.84 -18.84
CA ASP A 514 -23.61 13.36 -18.53
C ASP A 514 -24.52 13.29 -19.77
N ARG A 515 -25.80 12.92 -19.57
CA ARG A 515 -26.74 12.76 -20.69
C ARG A 515 -26.92 14.02 -21.54
N LYS A 516 -26.82 15.20 -20.92
CA LYS A 516 -27.23 16.46 -21.52
C LYS A 516 -26.15 17.06 -22.40
N ASN A 517 -24.94 17.18 -21.87
CA ASN A 517 -23.82 17.88 -22.51
C ASN A 517 -22.78 16.91 -23.07
N ILE A 518 -22.83 15.64 -22.65
CA ILE A 518 -21.89 14.60 -23.05
C ILE A 518 -20.47 15.02 -22.67
N ILE A 519 -20.31 15.45 -21.42
CA ILE A 519 -19.05 15.83 -20.79
C ILE A 519 -18.64 14.69 -19.85
N PRO A 520 -17.40 14.19 -19.95
CA PRO A 520 -16.92 13.16 -19.03
C PRO A 520 -16.78 13.75 -17.63
N TYR A 521 -17.36 13.11 -16.63
CA TYR A 521 -17.25 13.53 -15.23
C TYR A 521 -16.67 12.46 -14.31
N ARG A 522 -16.60 11.21 -14.78
CA ARG A 522 -16.03 10.10 -14.04
C ARG A 522 -15.38 9.12 -14.99
N SER A 523 -14.31 8.49 -14.54
CA SER A 523 -13.60 7.46 -15.29
C SER A 523 -13.19 6.30 -14.40
N GLY A 524 -12.78 5.19 -15.01
CA GLY A 524 -12.16 4.09 -14.30
C GLY A 524 -11.39 3.16 -15.21
N PHE A 525 -10.48 2.38 -14.63
CA PHE A 525 -9.78 1.30 -15.32
C PHE A 525 -9.71 0.06 -14.44
N TYR A 526 -9.49 -1.10 -15.05
CA TYR A 526 -9.68 -2.39 -14.40
C TYR A 526 -8.46 -3.29 -14.51
N GLY A 527 -8.42 -4.29 -13.63
CA GLY A 527 -7.41 -5.32 -13.62
C GLY A 527 -7.83 -6.57 -12.87
N CYS A 528 -6.93 -7.54 -12.75
CA CYS A 528 -7.11 -8.72 -11.91
C CYS A 528 -6.25 -8.65 -10.65
N LEU A 529 -6.78 -9.20 -9.55
CA LEU A 529 -6.13 -9.34 -8.25
C LEU A 529 -5.65 -10.79 -8.03
#